data_AF-A0A9X2YSE9-F1
#
_entry.id   AF-A0A9X2YSE9-F1
#
_cell.length_a   1.000
_cell.length_b   1.000
_cell.length_c   1.000
_cell.angle_alpha   90.00
_cell.angle_beta   90.00
_cell.angle_gamma   90.00
#
_symmetry.space_group_name_H-M   'P 1'
#
loop_
_entity.id
_entity.type
_entity.pdbx_description
1 polymer ?
#
loop_
_entity_poly.entity_id
_entity_poly.type
_entity_poly.pdbx_seq_one_letter_code
_entity_poly.pdbx_strand_id
1 'polypeptide(L)'
;MASREQLENWVERWLQANKDAEKAGDWKPLAEFYTDDATYGWNIGPKEDVMCVGKDEIRDTALGLEMEGLENWYYEYQKVLIDEKQNEIVGFWKQIVNKGDGTQDEIYGIGGSWFRLNDDLKIEWQRDFFDFGHVQKMFMKLIESGDLTATMQKRIERSLAGEKLPGYYPLGNAPVPIW
;
A
#
# COMPACT_ATOMS: atom_id res chain seq x y z
N MET A 1 26.01 0.00 0.32
CA MET A 1 25.32 1.19 -0.22
C MET A 1 25.34 1.16 -1.74
N ALA A 2 24.16 1.21 -2.33
CA ALA A 2 23.95 1.11 -3.77
C ALA A 2 24.35 2.40 -4.49
N SER A 3 24.69 2.30 -5.77
CA SER A 3 24.86 3.48 -6.62
C SER A 3 23.53 4.14 -6.93
N ARG A 4 23.55 5.43 -7.27
CA ARG A 4 22.37 6.16 -7.75
C ARG A 4 21.67 5.45 -8.90
N GLU A 5 22.45 4.97 -9.87
CA GLU A 5 21.95 4.24 -11.05
C GLU A 5 21.26 2.92 -10.68
N GLN A 6 21.81 2.18 -9.70
CA GLN A 6 21.17 0.95 -9.20
C GLN A 6 19.82 1.24 -8.55
N LEU A 7 19.72 2.34 -7.79
CA LEU A 7 18.46 2.76 -7.16
C LEU A 7 17.45 3.26 -8.20
N GLU A 8 17.88 4.00 -9.22
CA GLU A 8 17.03 4.43 -10.34
C GLU A 8 16.48 3.22 -11.12
N ASN A 9 17.32 2.22 -11.41
CA ASN A 9 16.87 0.99 -12.05
C ASN A 9 15.91 0.20 -11.15
N TRP A 10 16.14 0.18 -9.84
CA TRP A 10 15.21 -0.43 -8.90
C TRP A 10 13.84 0.25 -8.94
N VAL A 11 13.80 1.59 -8.96
CA VAL A 11 12.57 2.38 -9.07
C VAL A 11 11.81 2.03 -10.34
N GLU A 12 12.49 1.95 -11.50
CA GLU A 12 11.85 1.57 -12.76
C GLU A 12 11.18 0.20 -12.67
N ARG A 13 11.87 -0.79 -12.09
CA ARG A 13 11.31 -2.15 -11.90
C ARG A 13 10.14 -2.15 -10.92
N TRP A 14 10.23 -1.41 -9.82
CA TRP A 14 9.15 -1.28 -8.84
C TRP A 14 7.90 -0.64 -9.45
N LEU A 15 8.05 0.47 -10.17
CA LEU A 15 6.95 1.16 -10.84
C LEU A 15 6.30 0.30 -11.92
N GLN A 16 7.10 -0.45 -12.68
CA GLN A 16 6.56 -1.37 -13.68
C GLN A 16 5.78 -2.51 -13.02
N ALA A 17 6.33 -3.12 -11.96
CA ALA A 17 5.66 -4.18 -11.24
C ALA A 17 4.34 -3.72 -10.60
N ASN A 18 4.27 -2.47 -10.09
CA ASN A 18 3.03 -1.90 -9.58
C ASN A 18 1.98 -1.76 -10.68
N LYS A 19 2.35 -1.26 -11.87
CA LYS A 19 1.41 -1.18 -13.02
C LYS A 19 0.92 -2.55 -13.46
N ASP A 20 1.79 -3.55 -13.44
CA ASP A 20 1.44 -4.92 -13.79
C ASP A 20 0.47 -5.52 -12.76
N ALA A 21 0.69 -5.24 -11.46
CA ALA A 21 -0.21 -5.61 -10.38
C ALA A 21 -1.58 -4.95 -10.48
N GLU A 22 -1.64 -3.63 -10.72
CA GLU A 22 -2.88 -2.88 -10.95
C GLU A 22 -3.67 -3.43 -12.14
N LYS A 23 -2.98 -3.77 -13.24
CA LYS A 23 -3.61 -4.37 -14.42
C LYS A 23 -4.16 -5.76 -14.14
N ALA A 24 -3.48 -6.54 -13.30
CA ALA A 24 -3.88 -7.89 -12.92
C ALA A 24 -4.95 -7.91 -11.83
N GLY A 25 -5.08 -6.83 -11.04
CA GLY A 25 -5.82 -6.83 -9.78
C GLY A 25 -5.17 -7.73 -8.72
N ASP A 26 -3.85 -7.93 -8.78
CA ASP A 26 -3.09 -8.80 -7.87
C ASP A 26 -1.73 -8.18 -7.52
N TRP A 27 -1.56 -7.78 -6.27
CA TRP A 27 -0.36 -7.14 -5.76
C TRP A 27 0.59 -8.11 -5.06
N LYS A 28 0.20 -9.37 -4.84
CA LYS A 28 1.04 -10.38 -4.18
C LYS A 28 2.41 -10.57 -4.81
N PRO A 29 2.59 -10.49 -6.16
CA PRO A 29 3.92 -10.56 -6.76
C PRO A 29 4.90 -9.48 -6.30
N LEU A 30 4.42 -8.33 -5.81
CA LEU A 30 5.29 -7.27 -5.27
C LEU A 30 6.05 -7.73 -4.02
N ALA A 31 5.56 -8.75 -3.31
CA ALA A 31 6.26 -9.34 -2.17
C ALA A 31 7.68 -9.80 -2.55
N GLU A 32 7.93 -10.12 -3.82
CA GLU A 32 9.26 -10.54 -4.29
C GLU A 32 10.32 -9.43 -4.24
N PHE A 33 9.94 -8.18 -4.01
CA PHE A 33 10.88 -7.09 -3.77
C PHE A 33 11.42 -7.04 -2.33
N TYR A 34 10.83 -7.80 -1.39
CA TYR A 34 11.16 -7.73 0.03
C TYR A 34 12.19 -8.78 0.46
N THR A 35 12.93 -8.49 1.53
CA THR A 35 13.66 -9.51 2.29
C THR A 35 12.68 -10.41 3.05
N ASP A 36 13.12 -11.61 3.44
CA ASP A 36 12.26 -12.57 4.14
C ASP A 36 11.79 -12.06 5.51
N ASP A 37 12.58 -11.19 6.14
CA ASP A 37 12.35 -10.57 7.45
C ASP A 37 11.84 -9.12 7.37
N ALA A 38 11.45 -8.66 6.18
CA ALA A 38 11.07 -7.26 5.98
C ALA A 38 9.83 -6.85 6.79
N THR A 39 9.66 -5.55 7.02
CA THR A 39 8.45 -5.02 7.67
C THR A 39 7.71 -4.04 6.80
N TYR A 40 6.39 -4.12 6.76
CA TYR A 40 5.55 -3.17 6.04
C TYR A 40 4.43 -2.66 6.94
N GLY A 41 4.34 -1.35 7.15
CA GLY A 41 3.29 -0.78 7.98
C GLY A 41 2.86 0.62 7.60
N TRP A 42 1.70 1.02 8.13
CA TRP A 42 1.09 2.34 7.98
C TRP A 42 0.17 2.61 9.17
N ASN A 43 -0.19 3.87 9.37
CA ASN A 43 -1.11 4.27 10.42
C ASN A 43 -2.56 4.38 9.89
N ILE A 44 -3.54 3.98 10.69
CA ILE A 44 -4.97 4.13 10.42
C ILE A 44 -5.57 5.06 11.48
N GLY A 45 -5.51 6.36 11.18
CA GLY A 45 -6.08 7.40 12.02
C GLY A 45 -5.56 7.34 13.48
N PRO A 46 -6.33 7.85 14.45
CA PRO A 46 -5.84 8.03 15.82
C PRO A 46 -5.89 6.76 16.68
N LYS A 47 -6.16 5.58 16.10
CA LYS A 47 -6.51 4.38 16.89
C LYS A 47 -5.64 3.17 16.62
N GLU A 48 -5.23 2.97 15.38
CA GLU A 48 -4.66 1.70 14.95
C GLU A 48 -3.44 1.91 14.06
N ASP A 49 -2.54 0.96 14.17
CA ASP A 49 -1.36 0.80 13.33
C ASP A 49 -1.47 -0.55 12.63
N VAL A 50 -1.12 -0.58 11.35
CA VAL A 50 -0.93 -1.84 10.62
C VAL A 50 0.56 -2.11 10.50
N MET A 51 0.96 -3.34 10.80
CA MET A 51 2.35 -3.79 10.69
C MET A 51 2.39 -5.27 10.34
N CYS A 52 2.86 -5.58 9.14
CA CYS A 52 3.19 -6.93 8.71
C CYS A 52 4.67 -7.20 8.93
N VAL A 53 5.01 -8.35 9.53
CA VAL A 53 6.39 -8.76 9.83
C VAL A 53 6.72 -10.04 9.08
N GLY A 54 7.67 -9.91 8.15
CA GLY A 54 8.10 -10.98 7.26
C GLY A 54 7.36 -10.99 5.93
N LYS A 55 8.04 -11.51 4.90
CA LYS A 55 7.59 -11.49 3.51
C LYS A 55 6.24 -12.19 3.29
N ASP A 56 5.97 -13.26 4.02
CA ASP A 56 4.72 -14.00 3.88
C ASP A 56 3.52 -13.20 4.43
N GLU A 57 3.67 -12.55 5.60
CA GLU A 57 2.62 -11.67 6.13
C GLU A 57 2.40 -10.45 5.22
N ILE A 58 3.49 -9.88 4.69
CA ILE A 58 3.41 -8.81 3.69
C ILE A 58 2.63 -9.25 2.45
N ARG A 59 2.91 -10.46 1.93
CA ARG A 59 2.25 -11.00 0.74
C ARG A 59 0.76 -11.23 0.99
N ASP A 60 0.42 -11.92 2.06
CA ASP A 60 -0.94 -12.40 2.27
C ASP A 60 -1.85 -11.34 2.92
N THR A 61 -1.29 -10.48 3.77
CA THR A 61 -2.05 -9.45 4.49
C THR A 61 -1.97 -8.10 3.78
N ALA A 62 -0.79 -7.48 3.69
CA ALA A 62 -0.68 -6.12 3.15
C ALA A 62 -0.94 -6.04 1.64
N LEU A 63 -0.39 -6.97 0.86
CA LEU A 63 -0.54 -7.01 -0.60
C LEU A 63 -1.70 -7.91 -1.07
N GLY A 64 -2.26 -8.70 -0.15
CA GLY A 64 -3.40 -9.56 -0.39
C GLY A 64 -4.65 -8.95 0.22
N LEU A 65 -4.92 -9.30 1.47
CA LEU A 65 -6.13 -8.97 2.21
C LEU A 65 -6.52 -7.50 2.18
N GLU A 66 -5.54 -6.59 2.32
CA GLU A 66 -5.78 -5.15 2.33
C GLU A 66 -6.00 -4.55 0.93
N MET A 67 -5.57 -5.26 -0.11
CA MET A 67 -5.76 -4.88 -1.51
C MET A 67 -7.03 -5.51 -2.11
N GLU A 68 -7.60 -6.54 -1.47
CA GLU A 68 -8.86 -7.13 -1.89
C GLU A 68 -9.99 -6.09 -1.96
N GLY A 69 -10.68 -6.03 -3.10
CA GLY A 69 -11.74 -5.06 -3.36
C GLY A 69 -11.26 -3.76 -4.00
N LEU A 70 -9.95 -3.50 -4.05
CA LEU A 70 -9.36 -2.32 -4.67
C LEU A 70 -8.91 -2.57 -6.12
N GLU A 71 -9.47 -3.57 -6.81
CA GLU A 71 -9.02 -3.95 -8.17
C GLU A 71 -9.24 -2.84 -9.21
N ASN A 72 -10.12 -1.88 -8.91
CA ASN A 72 -10.39 -0.70 -9.72
C ASN A 72 -9.70 0.57 -9.19
N TRP A 73 -8.81 0.45 -8.20
CA TRP A 73 -8.00 1.55 -7.68
C TRP A 73 -6.60 1.53 -8.31
N TYR A 74 -6.11 2.73 -8.61
CA TYR A 74 -4.81 2.96 -9.22
C TYR A 74 -4.03 3.97 -8.38
N TYR A 75 -2.74 3.71 -8.23
CA TYR A 75 -1.79 4.48 -7.46
C TYR A 75 -0.85 5.22 -8.41
N GLU A 76 -1.33 6.36 -8.93
CA GLU A 76 -0.57 7.11 -9.93
C GLU A 76 0.62 7.84 -9.28
N TYR A 77 1.82 7.27 -9.41
CA TYR A 77 3.06 7.88 -8.93
C TYR A 77 3.31 9.24 -9.61
N GLN A 78 3.38 10.29 -8.80
CA GLN A 78 3.64 11.67 -9.22
C GLN A 78 5.12 12.03 -9.15
N LYS A 79 5.83 11.50 -8.15
CA LYS A 79 7.23 11.82 -7.90
C LYS A 79 7.93 10.69 -7.16
N VAL A 80 9.20 10.50 -7.45
CA VAL A 80 10.10 9.66 -6.66
C VAL A 80 11.30 10.48 -6.22
N LEU A 81 11.68 10.35 -4.95
CA LEU A 81 12.91 10.87 -4.37
C LEU A 81 13.80 9.69 -3.96
N ILE A 82 15.11 9.83 -4.16
CA ILE A 82 16.11 8.82 -3.85
C ILE A 82 17.19 9.48 -3.00
N ASP A 83 17.51 8.85 -1.87
CA ASP A 83 18.67 9.15 -1.02
C ASP A 83 19.65 7.97 -1.09
N GLU A 84 20.67 8.09 -1.93
CA GLU A 84 21.68 7.04 -2.11
C GLU A 84 22.61 6.83 -0.90
N LYS A 85 22.72 7.82 0.00
CA LYS A 85 23.51 7.66 1.23
C LYS A 85 22.78 6.85 2.29
N GLN A 86 21.47 6.71 2.12
CA GLN A 86 20.62 5.94 3.00
C GLN A 86 20.05 4.71 2.29
N ASN A 87 20.26 4.47 0.99
CA ASN A 87 19.51 3.45 0.25
C ASN A 87 17.98 3.60 0.46
N GLU A 88 17.50 4.84 0.56
CA GLU A 88 16.10 5.13 0.82
C GLU A 88 15.43 5.76 -0.38
N ILE A 89 14.16 5.42 -0.57
CA ILE A 89 13.37 5.85 -1.71
C ILE A 89 12.01 6.28 -1.17
N VAL A 90 11.51 7.44 -1.60
CA VAL A 90 10.14 7.87 -1.29
C VAL A 90 9.39 8.07 -2.60
N GLY A 91 8.34 7.29 -2.79
CA GLY A 91 7.36 7.47 -3.85
C GLY A 91 6.17 8.27 -3.34
N PHE A 92 5.71 9.24 -4.13
CA PHE A 92 4.48 9.98 -3.89
C PHE A 92 3.47 9.62 -4.96
N TRP A 93 2.26 9.26 -4.57
CA TRP A 93 1.22 8.79 -5.47
C TRP A 93 -0.14 9.42 -5.17
N LYS A 94 -0.98 9.50 -6.20
CA LYS A 94 -2.41 9.77 -6.09
C LYS A 94 -3.19 8.47 -6.05
N GLN A 95 -4.42 8.51 -5.52
CA GLN A 95 -5.34 7.39 -5.60
C GLN A 95 -6.49 7.74 -6.54
N ILE A 96 -6.68 6.92 -7.57
CA ILE A 96 -7.70 7.08 -8.59
C ILE A 96 -8.60 5.84 -8.59
N VAL A 97 -9.91 6.05 -8.51
CA VAL A 97 -10.92 5.00 -8.54
C VAL A 97 -11.61 5.02 -9.90
N ASN A 98 -11.51 3.92 -10.64
CA ASN A 98 -12.23 3.73 -11.90
C ASN A 98 -13.61 3.13 -11.62
N LYS A 99 -14.69 3.81 -12.03
CA LYS A 99 -16.06 3.34 -11.81
C LYS A 99 -16.56 2.46 -12.95
N GLY A 100 -17.63 1.70 -12.68
CA GLY A 100 -18.27 0.84 -13.67
C GLY A 100 -18.85 1.57 -14.88
N ASP A 101 -19.16 2.87 -14.74
CA ASP A 101 -19.65 3.73 -15.83
C ASP A 101 -18.54 4.32 -16.72
N GLY A 102 -17.27 4.01 -16.42
CA GLY A 102 -16.09 4.50 -17.14
C GLY A 102 -15.58 5.87 -16.67
N THR A 103 -16.20 6.48 -15.66
CA THR A 103 -15.69 7.71 -15.04
C THR A 103 -14.63 7.40 -13.97
N GLN A 104 -13.88 8.44 -13.58
CA GLN A 104 -12.86 8.36 -12.53
C GLN A 104 -13.18 9.31 -11.38
N ASP A 105 -12.92 8.87 -10.16
CA ASP A 105 -12.85 9.72 -8.98
C ASP A 105 -11.42 9.74 -8.43
N GLU A 106 -10.88 10.92 -8.15
CA GLU A 106 -9.61 11.07 -7.42
C GLU A 106 -9.90 11.21 -5.92
N ILE A 107 -9.21 10.43 -5.09
CA ILE A 107 -9.18 10.67 -3.64
C ILE A 107 -8.26 11.87 -3.41
N TYR A 108 -8.85 12.99 -2.98
CA TYR A 108 -8.09 14.23 -2.76
C TYR A 108 -7.00 14.02 -1.71
N GLY A 109 -5.77 14.43 -2.05
CA GLY A 109 -4.60 14.30 -1.20
C GLY A 109 -3.43 13.66 -1.93
N ILE A 110 -2.35 13.43 -1.20
CA ILE A 110 -1.19 12.68 -1.69
C ILE A 110 -0.89 11.57 -0.70
N GLY A 111 -0.68 10.37 -1.21
CA GLY A 111 -0.10 9.29 -0.43
C GLY A 111 1.36 9.10 -0.80
N GLY A 112 2.03 8.24 -0.06
CA GLY A 112 3.37 7.84 -0.41
C GLY A 112 3.79 6.55 0.26
N SER A 113 4.82 5.97 -0.34
CA SER A 113 5.50 4.77 0.13
C SER A 113 6.97 5.09 0.31
N TRP A 114 7.48 4.87 1.51
CA TRP A 114 8.87 5.08 1.89
C TRP A 114 9.55 3.72 2.09
N PHE A 115 10.63 3.49 1.36
CA PHE A 115 11.35 2.24 1.33
C PHE A 115 12.77 2.43 1.84
N ARG A 116 13.27 1.43 2.56
CA ARG A 116 14.70 1.19 2.76
C ARG A 116 15.12 -0.09 2.09
N LEU A 117 16.21 -0.04 1.34
CA LEU A 117 16.78 -1.20 0.66
C LEU A 117 18.05 -1.70 1.35
N ASN A 118 18.19 -3.02 1.42
CA ASN A 118 19.43 -3.69 1.81
C ASN A 118 20.49 -3.63 0.69
N ASP A 119 21.66 -4.20 0.95
CA ASP A 119 22.75 -4.26 -0.04
C ASP A 119 22.43 -5.14 -1.27
N ASP A 120 21.43 -6.03 -1.19
CA ASP A 120 20.91 -6.84 -2.31
C ASP A 120 19.78 -6.15 -3.09
N LEU A 121 19.50 -4.87 -2.80
CA LEU A 121 18.40 -4.09 -3.38
C LEU A 121 17.01 -4.71 -3.14
N LYS A 122 16.83 -5.33 -1.97
CA LYS A 122 15.55 -5.80 -1.44
C LYS A 122 15.05 -4.86 -0.35
N ILE A 123 13.74 -4.70 -0.26
CA ILE A 123 13.09 -3.86 0.75
C ILE A 123 13.29 -4.52 2.12
N GLU A 124 13.99 -3.84 3.02
CA GLU A 124 14.10 -4.20 4.45
C GLU A 124 12.87 -3.71 5.22
N TRP A 125 12.39 -2.52 4.86
CA TRP A 125 11.13 -2.02 5.37
C TRP A 125 10.46 -1.05 4.39
N GLN A 126 9.12 -1.06 4.43
CA GLN A 126 8.25 -0.10 3.76
C GLN A 126 7.35 0.59 4.78
N ARG A 127 7.12 1.90 4.61
CA ARG A 127 6.15 2.68 5.38
C ARG A 127 5.26 3.47 4.45
N ASP A 128 3.96 3.22 4.55
CA ASP A 128 2.97 3.97 3.78
C ASP A 128 2.33 5.05 4.62
N PHE A 129 2.00 6.16 3.97
CA PHE A 129 1.28 7.27 4.55
C PHE A 129 0.27 7.82 3.55
N PHE A 130 -0.94 8.08 4.02
CA PHE A 130 -2.01 8.64 3.21
C PHE A 130 -3.09 9.24 4.13
N ASP A 131 -3.97 10.07 3.57
CA ASP A 131 -5.06 10.66 4.32
C ASP A 131 -6.22 9.65 4.48
N PHE A 132 -6.28 9.03 5.67
CA PHE A 132 -7.33 8.07 6.00
C PHE A 132 -8.74 8.69 5.96
N GLY A 133 -8.90 9.98 6.29
CA GLY A 133 -10.20 10.65 6.27
C GLY A 133 -10.76 10.80 4.86
N HIS A 134 -9.91 11.15 3.90
CA HIS A 134 -10.29 11.21 2.49
C HIS A 134 -10.59 9.83 1.90
N VAL A 135 -9.81 8.82 2.27
CA VAL A 135 -10.05 7.41 1.90
C VAL A 135 -11.40 6.93 2.45
N GLN A 136 -11.67 7.14 3.74
CA GLN A 136 -12.94 6.79 4.38
C GLN A 136 -14.13 7.49 3.70
N LYS A 137 -13.99 8.78 3.37
CA LYS A 137 -15.02 9.52 2.65
C LYS A 137 -15.32 8.92 1.28
N MET A 138 -14.30 8.45 0.55
CA MET A 138 -14.49 7.78 -0.73
C MET A 138 -15.25 6.46 -0.58
N PHE A 139 -14.89 5.64 0.42
CA PHE A 139 -15.63 4.41 0.71
C PHE A 139 -17.12 4.68 0.97
N MET A 140 -17.45 5.69 1.78
CA MET A 140 -18.83 6.08 2.04
C MET A 140 -19.56 6.51 0.77
N LYS A 141 -18.91 7.27 -0.10
CA LYS A 141 -19.48 7.69 -1.39
C LYS A 141 -19.80 6.49 -2.29
N LEU A 142 -18.92 5.50 -2.36
CA LEU A 142 -19.12 4.28 -3.15
C LEU A 142 -20.25 3.40 -2.58
N ILE A 143 -20.37 3.33 -1.24
CA ILE A 143 -21.50 2.67 -0.57
C ILE A 143 -22.81 3.37 -0.96
N GLU A 144 -22.87 4.70 -0.86
CA GLU A 144 -24.08 5.49 -1.16
C GLU A 144 -24.49 5.42 -2.63
N SER A 145 -23.54 5.34 -3.56
CA SER A 145 -23.83 5.27 -5.00
C SER A 145 -24.18 3.86 -5.48
N GLY A 146 -23.86 2.82 -4.70
CA GLY A 146 -24.03 1.42 -5.11
C GLY A 146 -22.94 0.90 -6.06
N ASP A 147 -21.85 1.65 -6.23
CA ASP A 147 -20.72 1.30 -7.11
C ASP A 147 -19.70 0.37 -6.43
N LEU A 148 -20.09 -0.30 -5.34
CA LEU A 148 -19.22 -1.27 -4.67
C LEU A 148 -19.06 -2.52 -5.53
N THR A 149 -17.80 -2.92 -5.74
CA THR A 149 -17.51 -4.26 -6.24
C THR A 149 -17.93 -5.29 -5.19
N ALA A 150 -18.26 -6.51 -5.62
CA ALA A 150 -18.64 -7.58 -4.68
C ALA A 150 -17.53 -7.89 -3.67
N THR A 151 -16.26 -7.77 -4.07
CA THR A 151 -15.11 -7.95 -3.19
C THR A 151 -14.98 -6.80 -2.20
N MET A 152 -15.20 -5.55 -2.64
CA MET A 152 -15.23 -4.39 -1.74
C MET A 152 -16.34 -4.50 -0.69
N GLN A 153 -17.51 -4.97 -1.11
CA GLN A 153 -18.62 -5.18 -0.19
C GLN A 153 -18.26 -6.19 0.91
N LYS A 154 -17.62 -7.32 0.55
CA LYS A 154 -17.11 -8.29 1.52
C LYS A 154 -16.08 -7.69 2.47
N ARG A 155 -15.17 -6.84 1.98
CA ARG A 155 -14.21 -6.12 2.84
C ARG A 155 -14.92 -5.27 3.88
N ILE A 156 -15.92 -4.49 3.47
CA ILE A 156 -16.72 -3.64 4.36
C ILE A 156 -17.48 -4.50 5.38
N GLU A 157 -18.12 -5.59 4.94
CA GLU A 157 -18.86 -6.51 5.82
C GLU A 157 -17.95 -7.12 6.91
N ARG A 158 -16.72 -7.50 6.57
CA ARG A 158 -15.73 -8.02 7.54
C ARG A 158 -15.33 -6.96 8.57
N SER A 159 -15.08 -5.74 8.10
CA SER A 159 -14.77 -4.60 8.99
C SER A 159 -15.93 -4.30 9.95
N LEU A 160 -17.18 -4.29 9.45
CA LEU A 160 -18.39 -4.09 10.26
C LEU A 160 -18.65 -5.23 11.25
N ALA A 161 -18.29 -6.47 10.90
CA ALA A 161 -18.40 -7.62 11.79
C ALA A 161 -17.41 -7.57 12.96
N GLY A 162 -16.48 -6.60 12.98
CA GLY A 162 -15.44 -6.48 14.00
C GLY A 162 -14.41 -7.60 13.94
N GLU A 163 -14.23 -8.21 12.75
CA GLU A 163 -13.21 -9.22 12.53
C GLU A 163 -11.83 -8.58 12.76
N LYS A 164 -11.03 -9.17 13.65
CA LYS A 164 -9.65 -8.73 13.84
C LYS A 164 -8.82 -9.18 12.65
N LEU A 165 -8.46 -8.24 11.80
CA LEU A 165 -7.57 -8.49 10.68
C LEU A 165 -6.14 -8.73 11.19
N PRO A 166 -5.41 -9.72 10.65
CA PRO A 166 -3.99 -9.87 10.89
C PRO A 166 -3.25 -8.56 10.62
N GLY A 167 -2.17 -8.30 11.36
CA GLY A 167 -1.37 -7.09 11.20
C GLY A 167 -1.93 -5.82 11.85
N TYR A 168 -3.15 -5.82 12.43
CA TYR A 168 -3.71 -4.65 13.12
C TYR A 168 -3.36 -4.62 14.61
N TYR A 169 -2.86 -3.48 15.06
CA TYR A 169 -2.48 -3.25 16.45
C TYR A 169 -3.08 -1.94 16.97
N PRO A 170 -3.43 -1.85 18.26
CA PRO A 170 -3.74 -0.56 18.87
C PRO A 170 -2.56 0.39 18.71
N LEU A 171 -2.84 1.68 18.49
CA LEU A 171 -1.84 2.72 18.25
C LEU A 171 -0.63 2.58 19.20
N GLY A 172 0.57 2.51 18.61
CA GLY A 172 1.83 2.40 19.35
C GLY A 172 2.13 1.02 19.95
N ASN A 173 1.34 -0.01 19.64
CA ASN A 173 1.55 -1.39 20.12
C ASN A 173 1.93 -2.37 18.99
N ALA A 174 2.27 -1.86 17.80
CA ALA A 174 2.81 -2.69 16.73
C ALA A 174 4.14 -3.34 17.17
N PRO A 175 4.46 -4.56 16.68
CA PRO A 175 5.67 -5.29 17.05
C PRO A 175 6.97 -4.57 16.64
N VAL A 176 6.88 -3.67 15.65
CA VAL A 176 7.96 -2.82 15.17
C VAL A 176 7.44 -1.38 15.08
N PRO A 177 8.21 -0.37 15.51
CA PRO A 177 7.82 1.03 15.32
C PRO A 177 7.57 1.36 13.84
N ILE A 178 6.50 2.10 13.57
CA ILE A 178 6.23 2.63 12.24
C ILE A 178 7.26 3.71 11.88
N TRP A 179 7.71 4.49 12.87
CA TRP A 179 8.66 5.59 12.72
C TRP A 179 9.92 5.36 13.56
#